data_AF-A0A453BNK0-F1
#
_entry.id   AF-A0A453BNK0-F1
#
_cell.length_a   1.000
_cell.length_b   1.000
_cell.length_c   1.000
_cell.angle_alpha   90.00
_cell.angle_beta   90.00
_cell.angle_gamma   90.00
#
_symmetry.space_group_name_H-M   'P 1'
#
loop_
_entity.id
_entity.type
_entity.pdbx_description
1 polymer ?
#
loop_
_entity_poly.entity_id
_entity_poly.type
_entity_poly.pdbx_seq_one_letter_code
_entity_poly.pdbx_strand_id
1 'polypeptide(L)'
;SGGKAGGLTYVNNLTSRMGAFVDRIVVGAAAMRRDRSELAHQSFNARARTYIQESGVVELVKWFKHNSLTYPQIAKVVCSCSGDLEKVRRMLKWLRSIYVKGVFLGRVLAKGESLMSRSFEELEEITGYLECCGVRRDWIGHVVSRCPQLLNLSLDELETRVRFYTDMGMNENDFGTMVYDYPKVLGFFSLEEMNSKVQYLKEFGLSTEELGKMLAYKPQLMACSIEERWKPLVKYLYHLNISRDGMKRMLVVQPTIFCLDLETVIAPKVRFLQDIGVRNDAVGNVLVKFPPVLTYSLYRKLRPVV
;
A
#
# COMPACT_ATOMS: atom_id res chain seq x y z
N SER A 1 19.54 34.49 -17.49
CA SER A 1 19.88 33.23 -18.17
C SER A 1 19.64 32.05 -17.23
N GLY A 2 18.45 31.42 -17.24
CA GLY A 2 18.10 30.37 -16.26
C GLY A 2 17.24 29.21 -16.78
N GLY A 3 17.01 29.11 -18.10
CA GLY A 3 15.99 28.19 -18.66
C GLY A 3 16.47 26.85 -19.24
N LYS A 4 17.77 26.57 -19.33
CA LYS A 4 18.29 25.40 -20.08
C LYS A 4 18.54 24.14 -19.25
N ALA A 5 18.64 24.23 -17.93
CA ALA A 5 18.99 23.09 -17.08
C ALA A 5 17.84 22.06 -16.97
N GLY A 6 16.59 22.52 -16.87
CA GLY A 6 15.43 21.62 -16.74
C GLY A 6 15.17 20.79 -18.00
N GLY A 7 15.35 21.37 -19.20
CA GLY A 7 15.09 20.70 -20.47
C GLY A 7 15.96 19.47 -20.71
N LEU A 8 17.26 19.55 -20.40
CA LEU A 8 18.17 18.40 -20.51
C LEU A 8 17.77 17.26 -19.56
N THR A 9 17.37 17.59 -18.33
CA THR A 9 16.94 16.60 -17.34
C THR A 9 15.67 15.87 -17.81
N TYR A 10 14.71 16.58 -18.41
CA TYR A 10 13.51 15.94 -18.96
C TYR A 10 13.81 15.02 -20.15
N VAL A 11 14.66 15.45 -21.08
CA VAL A 11 15.08 14.63 -22.22
C VAL A 11 15.83 13.39 -21.74
N ASN A 12 16.79 13.54 -20.82
CA ASN A 12 17.54 12.41 -20.28
C ASN A 12 16.63 11.41 -19.54
N ASN A 13 15.66 11.89 -18.77
CA ASN A 13 14.69 11.03 -18.07
C ASN A 13 13.74 10.30 -19.03
N LEU A 14 13.33 10.96 -20.12
CA LEU A 14 12.48 10.34 -21.12
C LEU A 14 13.24 9.28 -21.91
N THR A 15 14.43 9.62 -22.40
CA THR A 15 15.30 8.73 -23.17
C THR A 15 15.76 7.54 -22.32
N SER A 16 16.03 7.71 -21.02
CA SER A 16 16.40 6.57 -20.17
C SER A 16 15.24 5.59 -19.95
N ARG A 17 14.00 6.09 -19.85
CA ARG A 17 12.81 5.25 -19.61
C ARG A 17 12.24 4.62 -20.88
N MET A 18 12.30 5.32 -22.00
CA MET A 18 11.72 4.87 -23.27
C MET A 18 12.75 4.30 -24.24
N GLY A 19 14.04 4.60 -24.04
CA GLY A 19 15.12 4.32 -24.98
C GLY A 19 15.13 2.88 -25.45
N ALA A 20 15.19 1.93 -24.53
CA ALA A 20 15.23 0.51 -24.88
C ALA A 20 13.98 0.02 -25.65
N PHE A 21 12.80 0.56 -25.34
CA PHE A 21 11.58 0.25 -26.09
C PHE A 21 11.61 0.85 -27.51
N VAL A 22 12.06 2.10 -27.63
CA VAL A 22 12.22 2.78 -28.92
C VAL A 22 13.28 2.07 -29.77
N ASP A 23 14.43 1.75 -29.19
CA ASP A 23 15.52 1.04 -29.86
C ASP A 23 15.04 -0.31 -30.41
N ARG A 24 14.27 -1.06 -29.62
CA ARG A 24 13.67 -2.32 -30.07
C ARG A 24 12.77 -2.12 -31.30
N ILE A 25 11.90 -1.11 -31.30
CA ILE A 25 11.05 -0.80 -32.46
C ILE A 25 11.91 -0.40 -33.65
N VAL A 26 12.94 0.44 -33.45
CA VAL A 26 13.80 0.94 -34.52
C VAL A 26 14.59 -0.21 -35.15
N VAL A 27 15.24 -1.04 -34.33
CA VAL A 27 16.00 -2.20 -34.77
C VAL A 27 15.08 -3.20 -35.48
N GLY A 28 13.91 -3.50 -34.92
CA GLY A 28 12.94 -4.41 -35.53
C GLY A 28 12.43 -3.92 -36.89
N ALA A 29 12.07 -2.64 -36.99
CA ALA A 29 11.60 -2.04 -38.24
C ALA A 29 12.71 -1.94 -39.31
N ALA A 30 13.96 -1.78 -38.89
CA ALA A 30 15.13 -1.79 -39.77
C ALA A 30 15.43 -3.21 -40.28
N ALA A 31 15.38 -4.22 -39.41
CA ALA A 31 15.58 -5.63 -39.75
C ALA A 31 14.54 -6.11 -40.78
N MET A 32 13.26 -5.72 -40.61
CA MET A 32 12.19 -6.04 -41.57
C MET A 32 12.47 -5.58 -43.00
N ARG A 33 13.28 -4.52 -43.21
CA ARG A 33 13.68 -4.08 -44.55
C ARG A 33 14.63 -5.07 -45.22
N ARG A 34 15.51 -5.70 -44.44
CA ARG A 34 16.50 -6.67 -44.93
C ARG A 34 15.88 -8.06 -45.06
N ASP A 35 15.10 -8.46 -44.06
CA ASP A 35 14.69 -9.85 -43.88
C ASP A 35 13.37 -10.17 -44.61
N ARG A 36 12.58 -9.15 -45.02
CA ARG A 36 11.32 -9.34 -45.75
C ARG A 36 11.24 -8.47 -47.01
N SER A 37 11.40 -9.11 -48.17
CA SER A 37 11.36 -8.48 -49.50
C SER A 37 10.04 -7.72 -49.75
N GLU A 38 8.93 -8.24 -49.27
CA GLU A 38 7.59 -7.65 -49.36
C GLU A 38 7.40 -6.35 -48.54
N LEU A 39 8.25 -6.10 -47.53
CA LEU A 39 8.20 -4.88 -46.71
C LEU A 39 9.36 -3.91 -47.02
N ALA A 40 10.29 -4.30 -47.88
CA ALA A 40 11.51 -3.55 -48.18
C ALA A 40 11.22 -2.19 -48.83
N HIS A 41 10.18 -2.11 -49.65
CA HIS A 41 9.75 -0.90 -50.36
C HIS A 41 8.88 0.05 -49.51
N GLN A 42 8.41 -0.40 -48.34
CA GLN A 42 7.60 0.44 -47.46
C GLN A 42 8.44 1.50 -46.73
N SER A 43 7.78 2.55 -46.23
CA SER A 43 8.43 3.54 -45.37
C SER A 43 8.83 2.93 -44.02
N PHE A 44 9.81 3.53 -43.34
CA PHE A 44 10.20 3.10 -41.99
C PHE A 44 9.01 3.10 -41.02
N ASN A 45 8.17 4.15 -41.07
CA ASN A 45 6.99 4.26 -40.20
C ASN A 45 5.96 3.14 -40.47
N ALA A 46 5.80 2.72 -41.72
CA ALA A 46 4.93 1.60 -42.07
C ALA A 46 5.48 0.29 -41.47
N ARG A 47 6.78 0.01 -41.65
CA ARG A 47 7.43 -1.16 -41.03
C ARG A 47 7.39 -1.14 -39.51
N ALA A 48 7.59 0.02 -38.88
CA ALA A 48 7.48 0.15 -37.43
C ALA A 48 6.07 -0.17 -36.92
N ARG A 49 5.01 0.26 -37.64
CA ARG A 49 3.63 -0.12 -37.31
C ARG A 49 3.40 -1.62 -37.43
N THR A 50 3.87 -2.24 -38.51
CA THR A 50 3.79 -3.69 -38.71
C THR A 50 4.52 -4.44 -37.59
N TYR A 51 5.74 -4.02 -37.25
CA TYR A 51 6.49 -4.60 -36.14
C TYR A 51 5.74 -4.50 -34.81
N ILE A 52 5.14 -3.34 -34.50
CA ILE A 52 4.33 -3.18 -33.27
C ILE A 52 3.12 -4.12 -33.28
N GLN A 53 2.44 -4.28 -34.43
CA GLN A 53 1.30 -5.19 -34.56
C GLN A 53 1.70 -6.65 -34.34
N GLU A 54 2.82 -7.09 -34.93
CA GLU A 54 3.29 -8.47 -34.82
C GLU A 54 4.01 -8.78 -33.50
N SER A 55 4.60 -7.78 -32.85
CA SER A 55 5.36 -7.96 -31.61
C SER A 55 4.49 -8.47 -30.44
N GLY A 56 3.17 -8.29 -30.51
CA GLY A 56 2.23 -8.60 -29.42
C GLY A 56 1.97 -7.42 -28.47
N VAL A 57 2.59 -6.25 -28.68
CA VAL A 57 2.37 -5.04 -27.86
C VAL A 57 0.89 -4.67 -27.89
N VAL A 58 0.26 -4.71 -29.06
CA VAL A 58 -1.14 -4.30 -29.26
C VAL A 58 -2.09 -5.17 -28.42
N GLU A 59 -1.91 -6.49 -28.44
CA GLU A 59 -2.73 -7.42 -27.65
C GLU A 59 -2.53 -7.22 -26.15
N LEU A 60 -1.29 -6.96 -25.73
CA LEU A 60 -1.01 -6.64 -24.32
C LEU A 60 -1.66 -5.33 -23.88
N VAL A 61 -1.61 -4.29 -24.72
CA VAL A 61 -2.28 -3.00 -24.47
C VAL A 61 -3.79 -3.21 -24.37
N LYS A 62 -4.41 -3.96 -25.29
CA LYS A 62 -5.83 -4.32 -25.23
C LYS A 62 -6.17 -5.06 -23.93
N TRP A 63 -5.35 -6.03 -23.55
CA TRP A 63 -5.55 -6.80 -22.32
C TRP A 63 -5.47 -5.92 -21.07
N PHE A 64 -4.45 -5.06 -20.95
CA PHE A 64 -4.35 -4.13 -19.83
C PHE A 64 -5.51 -3.14 -19.80
N LYS A 65 -5.96 -2.69 -20.96
CA LYS A 65 -7.13 -1.80 -21.06
C LYS A 65 -8.41 -2.48 -20.58
N HIS A 66 -8.63 -3.74 -20.95
CA HIS A 66 -9.74 -4.56 -20.44
C HIS A 66 -9.66 -4.74 -18.91
N ASN A 67 -8.44 -4.81 -18.36
CA ASN A 67 -8.19 -4.87 -16.91
C ASN A 67 -8.18 -3.49 -16.22
N SER A 68 -8.79 -2.48 -16.84
CA SER A 68 -9.01 -1.14 -16.26
C SER A 68 -7.72 -0.36 -15.97
N LEU A 69 -6.63 -0.61 -16.69
CA LEU A 69 -5.44 0.25 -16.62
C LEU A 69 -5.61 1.48 -17.52
N THR A 70 -5.05 2.60 -17.07
CA THR A 70 -4.95 3.83 -17.86
C THR A 70 -3.79 3.73 -18.86
N TYR A 71 -3.85 4.45 -19.99
CA TYR A 71 -2.73 4.47 -20.94
C TYR A 71 -1.39 4.87 -20.30
N PRO A 72 -1.32 5.83 -19.36
CA PRO A 72 -0.09 6.10 -18.61
C PRO A 72 0.43 4.90 -17.80
N GLN A 73 -0.44 4.13 -17.16
CA GLN A 73 -0.05 2.91 -16.44
C GLN A 73 0.47 1.83 -17.40
N ILE A 74 -0.21 1.64 -18.53
CA ILE A 74 0.20 0.71 -19.57
C ILE A 74 1.58 1.10 -20.13
N ALA A 75 1.76 2.38 -20.46
CA ALA A 75 3.03 2.91 -20.95
C ALA A 75 4.15 2.70 -19.93
N LYS A 76 3.89 2.93 -18.63
CA LYS A 76 4.84 2.65 -17.55
C LYS A 76 5.29 1.19 -17.58
N VAL A 77 4.35 0.23 -17.63
CA VAL A 77 4.69 -1.21 -17.63
C VAL A 77 5.48 -1.60 -18.90
N VAL A 78 5.05 -1.15 -20.07
CA VAL A 78 5.72 -1.47 -21.36
C VAL A 78 7.13 -0.88 -21.42
N CYS A 79 7.32 0.34 -20.92
CA CYS A 79 8.64 0.97 -20.85
C CYS A 79 9.54 0.28 -19.82
N SER A 80 9.00 -0.12 -18.65
CA SER A 80 9.76 -0.83 -17.61
C SER A 80 10.25 -2.22 -18.02
N CYS A 81 9.69 -2.82 -19.08
CA CYS A 81 10.18 -4.09 -19.62
C CYS A 81 10.98 -3.94 -20.91
N SER A 82 11.33 -2.72 -21.34
CA SER A 82 12.06 -2.48 -22.60
C SER A 82 11.37 -3.12 -23.82
N GLY A 83 10.05 -3.25 -23.78
CA GLY A 83 9.28 -3.97 -24.81
C GLY A 83 9.45 -5.50 -24.83
N ASP A 84 10.08 -6.11 -23.83
CA ASP A 84 10.06 -7.56 -23.64
C ASP A 84 8.71 -7.99 -23.06
N LEU A 85 7.81 -8.36 -23.96
CA LEU A 85 6.45 -8.77 -23.63
C LEU A 85 6.40 -10.19 -23.07
N GLU A 86 7.39 -11.03 -23.39
CA GLU A 86 7.49 -12.36 -22.81
C GLU A 86 7.80 -12.27 -21.32
N LYS A 87 8.64 -11.30 -20.91
CA LYS A 87 8.86 -11.01 -19.50
C LYS A 87 7.55 -10.64 -18.79
N VAL A 88 6.71 -9.80 -19.41
CA VAL A 88 5.39 -9.43 -18.86
C VAL A 88 4.48 -10.66 -18.78
N ARG A 89 4.44 -11.51 -19.81
CA ARG A 89 3.63 -12.73 -19.83
C ARG A 89 4.06 -13.72 -18.74
N ARG A 90 5.37 -13.92 -18.55
CA ARG A 90 5.92 -14.75 -17.47
C ARG A 90 5.55 -14.20 -16.10
N MET A 91 5.69 -12.89 -15.89
CA MET A 91 5.28 -12.24 -14.64
C MET A 91 3.78 -12.39 -14.37
N LEU A 92 2.93 -12.21 -15.39
CA LEU A 92 1.49 -12.44 -15.26
C LEU A 92 1.15 -13.89 -14.90
N LYS A 93 1.89 -14.86 -15.45
CA LYS A 93 1.72 -16.28 -15.10
C LYS A 93 2.09 -16.54 -13.64
N TRP A 94 3.21 -15.98 -13.16
CA TRP A 94 3.64 -16.08 -11.77
C TRP A 94 2.65 -15.39 -10.80
N LEU A 95 2.20 -14.18 -11.12
CA LEU A 95 1.19 -13.50 -10.30
C LEU A 95 -0.10 -14.33 -10.17
N ARG A 96 -0.49 -15.08 -11.21
CA ARG A 96 -1.62 -16.01 -11.13
C ARG A 96 -1.34 -17.22 -10.24
N SER A 97 -0.11 -17.76 -10.23
CA SER A 97 0.24 -18.88 -9.37
C SER A 97 0.23 -18.53 -7.89
N ILE A 98 0.42 -17.24 -7.55
CA ILE A 98 0.22 -16.72 -6.18
C ILE A 98 -1.19 -16.12 -5.97
N TYR A 99 -2.18 -16.54 -6.77
CA TYR A 99 -3.61 -16.19 -6.61
C TYR A 99 -3.98 -14.72 -6.86
N VAL A 100 -3.17 -13.93 -7.55
CA VAL A 100 -3.59 -12.58 -8.01
C VAL A 100 -4.59 -12.71 -9.15
N LYS A 101 -5.78 -12.11 -8.99
CA LYS A 101 -6.92 -12.29 -9.90
C LYS A 101 -7.13 -11.11 -10.85
N GLY A 102 -7.50 -11.43 -12.10
CA GLY A 102 -8.11 -10.52 -13.08
C GLY A 102 -7.52 -9.10 -13.10
N VAL A 103 -8.37 -8.12 -12.80
CA VAL A 103 -8.05 -6.67 -12.83
C VAL A 103 -6.90 -6.25 -11.93
N PHE A 104 -6.54 -7.04 -10.91
CA PHE A 104 -5.44 -6.72 -10.02
C PHE A 104 -4.07 -7.01 -10.62
N LEU A 105 -3.97 -7.95 -11.58
CA LEU A 105 -2.70 -8.29 -12.24
C LEU A 105 -2.03 -7.06 -12.86
N GLY A 106 -2.79 -6.28 -13.62
CA GLY A 106 -2.26 -5.05 -14.21
C GLY A 106 -1.95 -3.99 -13.15
N ARG A 107 -2.77 -3.87 -12.09
CA ARG A 107 -2.51 -2.91 -11.00
C ARG A 107 -1.21 -3.23 -10.25
N VAL A 108 -0.94 -4.51 -10.00
CA VAL A 108 0.30 -4.99 -9.38
C VAL A 108 1.48 -4.62 -10.26
N LEU A 109 1.43 -4.91 -11.56
CA LEU A 109 2.51 -4.55 -12.49
C LEU A 109 2.75 -3.04 -12.60
N ALA A 110 1.69 -2.23 -12.57
CA ALA A 110 1.81 -0.77 -12.69
C ALA A 110 2.35 -0.10 -11.41
N LYS A 111 2.07 -0.68 -10.24
CA LYS A 111 2.45 -0.13 -8.92
C LYS A 111 3.69 -0.78 -8.32
N GLY A 112 4.02 -2.01 -8.71
CA GLY A 112 5.26 -2.68 -8.37
C GLY A 112 6.40 -2.07 -9.18
N GLU A 113 6.87 -0.91 -8.75
CA GLU A 113 8.08 -0.29 -9.31
C GLU A 113 9.22 -1.31 -9.20
N SER A 114 10.06 -1.45 -10.22
CA SER A 114 11.12 -2.50 -10.26
C SER A 114 10.67 -3.96 -10.08
N LEU A 115 9.38 -4.28 -9.98
CA LEU A 115 8.91 -5.68 -9.94
C LEU A 115 9.39 -6.44 -11.19
N MET A 116 9.38 -5.75 -12.34
CA MET A 116 9.84 -6.30 -13.61
C MET A 116 11.36 -6.49 -13.68
N SER A 117 12.16 -5.97 -12.74
CA SER A 117 13.61 -6.22 -12.71
C SER A 117 14.02 -7.34 -11.75
N ARG A 118 13.12 -7.80 -10.88
CA ARG A 118 13.36 -8.86 -9.90
C ARG A 118 13.43 -10.24 -10.56
N SER A 119 14.17 -11.16 -9.95
CA SER A 119 14.14 -12.57 -10.33
C SER A 119 12.89 -13.27 -9.78
N PHE A 120 12.54 -14.43 -10.34
CA PHE A 120 11.39 -15.19 -9.82
C PHE A 120 11.74 -15.85 -8.49
N GLU A 121 12.99 -16.23 -8.30
CA GLU A 121 13.52 -16.81 -7.08
C GLU A 121 13.37 -15.83 -5.90
N GLU A 122 13.78 -14.57 -6.07
CA GLU A 122 13.61 -13.52 -5.04
C GLU A 122 12.13 -13.28 -4.69
N LEU A 123 11.25 -13.36 -5.68
CA LEU A 123 9.81 -13.18 -5.48
C LEU A 123 9.18 -14.36 -4.74
N GLU A 124 9.61 -15.57 -5.07
CA GLU A 124 9.18 -16.80 -4.41
C GLU A 124 9.66 -16.85 -2.96
N GLU A 125 10.90 -16.45 -2.68
CA GLU A 125 11.44 -16.32 -1.31
C GLU A 125 10.59 -15.37 -0.45
N ILE A 126 10.25 -14.18 -0.97
CA ILE A 126 9.40 -13.22 -0.26
C ILE A 126 8.02 -13.82 0.03
N THR A 127 7.37 -14.43 -0.96
CA THR A 127 6.05 -15.03 -0.75
C THR A 127 6.09 -16.24 0.17
N GLY A 128 7.13 -17.08 0.07
CA GLY A 128 7.33 -18.25 0.91
C GLY A 128 7.61 -17.87 2.36
N TYR A 129 8.40 -16.82 2.59
CA TYR A 129 8.63 -16.32 3.94
C TYR A 129 7.35 -15.76 4.57
N LEU A 130 6.54 -15.00 3.83
CA LEU A 130 5.22 -14.56 4.32
C LEU A 130 4.32 -15.76 4.69
N GLU A 131 4.34 -16.83 3.90
CA GLU A 131 3.63 -18.07 4.21
C GLU A 131 4.13 -18.72 5.50
N CYS A 132 5.46 -18.82 5.68
CA CYS A 132 6.07 -19.33 6.91
C CYS A 132 5.73 -18.50 8.15
N CYS A 133 5.50 -17.19 8.00
CA CYS A 133 5.10 -16.30 9.10
C CYS A 133 3.59 -16.33 9.40
N GLY A 134 2.81 -17.20 8.72
CA GLY A 134 1.38 -17.39 8.98
C GLY A 134 0.43 -16.70 8.00
N VAL A 135 0.93 -16.02 6.97
CA VAL A 135 0.06 -15.53 5.88
C VAL A 135 -0.39 -16.71 5.04
N ARG A 136 -1.69 -17.03 5.05
CA ARG A 136 -2.17 -18.19 4.29
C ARG A 136 -1.84 -18.08 2.80
N ARG A 137 -1.48 -19.21 2.19
CA ARG A 137 -1.15 -19.31 0.76
C ARG A 137 -2.23 -18.72 -0.16
N ASP A 138 -3.51 -18.95 0.14
CA ASP A 138 -4.64 -18.41 -0.63
C ASP A 138 -4.88 -16.91 -0.39
N TRP A 139 -4.23 -16.31 0.61
CA TRP A 139 -4.28 -14.88 0.93
C TRP A 139 -3.19 -14.06 0.25
N ILE A 140 -2.07 -14.68 -0.15
CA ILE A 140 -0.92 -13.99 -0.76
C ILE A 140 -1.36 -13.12 -1.94
N GLY A 141 -2.21 -13.64 -2.82
CA GLY A 141 -2.73 -12.88 -3.96
C GLY A 141 -3.53 -11.66 -3.55
N HIS A 142 -4.30 -11.72 -2.47
CA HIS A 142 -5.03 -10.59 -1.92
C HIS A 142 -4.08 -9.54 -1.32
N VAL A 143 -3.10 -9.99 -0.53
CA VAL A 143 -2.07 -9.15 0.10
C VAL A 143 -1.28 -8.37 -0.96
N VAL A 144 -0.73 -9.07 -1.95
CA VAL A 144 0.03 -8.49 -3.06
C VAL A 144 -0.84 -7.53 -3.89
N SER A 145 -2.11 -7.88 -4.13
CA SER A 145 -3.03 -6.99 -4.86
C SER A 145 -3.26 -5.64 -4.18
N ARG A 146 -3.23 -5.61 -2.83
CA ARG A 146 -3.45 -4.39 -2.04
C ARG A 146 -2.15 -3.64 -1.71
N CYS A 147 -1.02 -4.33 -1.66
CA CYS A 147 0.29 -3.75 -1.41
C CYS A 147 1.38 -4.37 -2.31
N PRO A 148 1.39 -4.08 -3.62
CA PRO A 148 2.40 -4.59 -4.56
C PRO A 148 3.85 -4.26 -4.14
N GLN A 149 4.03 -3.16 -3.40
CA GLN A 149 5.33 -2.71 -2.90
C GLN A 149 6.01 -3.72 -1.96
N LEU A 150 5.28 -4.66 -1.36
CA LEU A 150 5.87 -5.73 -0.57
C LEU A 150 6.85 -6.58 -1.38
N LEU A 151 6.56 -6.76 -2.67
CA LEU A 151 7.43 -7.50 -3.60
C LEU A 151 8.69 -6.73 -3.99
N ASN A 152 8.89 -5.51 -3.49
CA ASN A 152 10.11 -4.75 -3.70
C ASN A 152 11.09 -4.84 -2.53
N LEU A 153 10.65 -5.38 -1.39
CA LEU A 153 11.51 -5.55 -0.21
C LEU A 153 12.53 -6.66 -0.47
N SER A 154 13.76 -6.49 0.02
CA SER A 154 14.68 -7.60 0.18
C SER A 154 14.15 -8.56 1.25
N LEU A 155 14.62 -9.81 1.23
CA LEU A 155 14.24 -10.78 2.25
C LEU A 155 14.65 -10.31 3.66
N ASP A 156 15.86 -9.79 3.82
CA ASP A 156 16.36 -9.24 5.09
C ASP A 156 15.51 -8.07 5.65
N GLU A 157 15.07 -7.16 4.77
CA GLU A 157 14.20 -6.05 5.17
C GLU A 157 12.82 -6.57 5.58
N LEU A 158 12.29 -7.56 4.87
CA LEU A 158 11.04 -8.21 5.24
C LEU A 158 11.16 -8.91 6.60
N GLU A 159 12.20 -9.73 6.80
CA GLU A 159 12.49 -10.41 8.06
C GLU A 159 12.56 -9.43 9.23
N THR A 160 13.26 -8.31 9.05
CA THR A 160 13.38 -7.27 10.08
C THR A 160 12.02 -6.66 10.43
N ARG A 161 11.16 -6.43 9.43
CA ARG A 161 9.80 -5.92 9.66
C ARG A 161 8.87 -6.95 10.28
N VAL A 162 9.05 -8.25 9.99
CA VAL A 162 8.34 -9.32 10.70
C VAL A 162 8.78 -9.37 12.15
N ARG A 163 10.10 -9.37 12.42
CA ARG A 163 10.67 -9.37 13.77
C ARG A 163 10.14 -8.25 14.64
N PHE A 164 9.98 -7.05 14.07
CA PHE A 164 9.37 -5.93 14.78
C PHE A 164 8.04 -6.30 15.46
N TYR A 165 7.17 -7.06 14.79
CA TYR A 165 5.89 -7.49 15.36
C TYR A 165 6.02 -8.71 16.27
N THR A 166 6.83 -9.71 15.90
CA THR A 166 7.00 -10.93 16.70
C THR A 166 7.72 -10.66 18.02
N ASP A 167 8.67 -9.72 18.05
CA ASP A 167 9.35 -9.27 19.27
C ASP A 167 8.40 -8.57 20.24
N MET A 168 7.24 -8.12 19.76
CA MET A 168 6.13 -7.65 20.60
C MET A 168 5.18 -8.76 21.06
N GLY A 169 5.54 -10.03 20.84
CA GLY A 169 4.75 -11.20 21.23
C GLY A 169 3.62 -11.56 20.28
N MET A 170 3.62 -11.02 19.04
CA MET A 170 2.63 -11.38 18.02
C MET A 170 2.92 -12.78 17.49
N ASN A 171 1.93 -13.68 17.57
CA ASN A 171 2.04 -15.02 16.99
C ASN A 171 1.75 -15.01 15.48
N GLU A 172 2.08 -16.11 14.81
CA GLU A 172 1.94 -16.27 13.35
C GLU A 172 0.49 -16.10 12.85
N ASN A 173 -0.52 -16.56 13.60
CA ASN A 173 -1.92 -16.45 13.19
C ASN A 173 -2.40 -14.98 13.22
N ASP A 174 -2.06 -14.27 14.30
CA ASP A 174 -2.36 -12.85 14.45
C ASP A 174 -1.60 -12.03 13.40
N PHE A 175 -0.33 -12.34 13.17
CA PHE A 175 0.49 -11.71 12.13
C PHE A 175 -0.10 -11.93 10.74
N GLY A 176 -0.43 -13.17 10.39
CA GLY A 176 -1.03 -13.53 9.11
C GLY A 176 -2.33 -12.78 8.85
N THR A 177 -3.20 -12.69 9.87
CA THR A 177 -4.46 -11.94 9.81
C THR A 177 -4.21 -10.42 9.69
N MET A 178 -3.26 -9.88 10.46
CA MET A 178 -2.87 -8.46 10.40
C MET A 178 -2.37 -8.07 9.00
N VAL A 179 -1.51 -8.89 8.39
CA VAL A 179 -1.00 -8.67 7.04
C VAL A 179 -2.11 -8.83 6.00
N TYR A 180 -3.00 -9.80 6.18
CA TYR A 180 -4.19 -9.94 5.32
C TYR A 180 -5.07 -8.70 5.36
N ASP A 181 -5.32 -8.12 6.54
CA ASP A 181 -6.22 -6.98 6.76
C ASP A 181 -5.59 -5.63 6.44
N TYR A 182 -4.28 -5.48 6.64
CA TYR A 182 -3.58 -4.21 6.36
C TYR A 182 -2.11 -4.41 5.97
N PRO A 183 -1.81 -4.92 4.75
CA PRO A 183 -0.45 -5.27 4.33
C PRO A 183 0.53 -4.09 4.26
N LYS A 184 0.00 -2.85 4.25
CA LYS A 184 0.81 -1.63 4.32
C LYS A 184 1.65 -1.52 5.60
N VAL A 185 1.28 -2.25 6.67
CA VAL A 185 2.10 -2.33 7.89
C VAL A 185 3.53 -2.79 7.65
N LEU A 186 3.75 -3.58 6.60
CA LEU A 186 5.07 -4.04 6.18
C LEU A 186 5.67 -3.20 5.05
N GLY A 187 4.86 -2.60 4.17
CA GLY A 187 5.38 -2.06 2.91
C GLY A 187 5.58 -0.54 2.83
N PHE A 188 5.11 0.25 3.81
CA PHE A 188 4.96 1.70 3.63
C PHE A 188 5.72 2.58 4.63
N PHE A 189 6.09 2.07 5.79
CA PHE A 189 6.71 2.87 6.85
C PHE A 189 8.19 2.52 6.99
N SER A 190 9.04 3.47 7.35
CA SER A 190 10.41 3.11 7.75
C SER A 190 10.41 2.41 9.11
N LEU A 191 11.43 1.61 9.42
CA LEU A 191 11.57 1.02 10.75
C LEU A 191 11.68 2.09 11.83
N GLU A 192 12.29 3.23 11.54
CA GLU A 192 12.35 4.38 12.44
C GLU A 192 10.94 4.91 12.76
N GLU A 193 10.12 5.17 11.74
CA GLU A 193 8.73 5.62 11.94
C GLU A 193 7.90 4.61 12.73
N MET A 194 8.11 3.32 12.47
CA MET A 194 7.44 2.23 13.19
C MET A 194 7.82 2.25 14.68
N ASN A 195 9.11 2.37 14.97
CA ASN A 195 9.63 2.45 16.33
C ASN A 195 9.13 3.72 17.06
N SER A 196 9.19 4.89 16.43
CA SER A 196 8.68 6.14 17.05
C SER A 196 7.20 6.04 17.41
N LYS A 197 6.37 5.39 16.57
CA LYS A 197 4.94 5.16 16.87
C LYS A 197 4.74 4.25 18.06
N VAL A 198 5.48 3.15 18.12
CA VAL A 198 5.42 2.23 19.28
C VAL A 198 5.89 2.91 20.56
N GLN A 199 6.98 3.70 20.51
CA GLN A 199 7.46 4.43 21.69
C GLN A 199 6.44 5.47 22.17
N TYR A 200 5.82 6.22 21.26
CA TYR A 200 4.77 7.15 21.63
C TYR A 200 3.58 6.45 22.31
N LEU A 201 3.17 5.26 21.83
CA LEU A 201 2.11 4.50 22.48
C LEU A 201 2.56 3.93 23.85
N LYS A 202 3.84 3.57 24.01
CA LYS A 202 4.40 3.16 25.32
C LYS A 202 4.36 4.28 26.36
N GLU A 203 4.37 5.54 25.96
CA GLU A 203 4.25 6.67 26.89
C GLU A 203 2.94 6.63 27.69
N PHE A 204 1.87 6.00 27.19
CA PHE A 204 0.61 5.79 27.94
C PHE A 204 0.69 4.65 28.97
N GLY A 205 1.81 3.94 29.07
CA GLY A 205 2.04 2.86 30.04
C GLY A 205 1.57 1.50 29.55
N LEU A 206 1.46 1.32 28.23
CA LEU A 206 1.20 0.03 27.60
C LEU A 206 2.45 -0.86 27.70
N SER A 207 2.26 -2.12 28.07
CA SER A 207 3.32 -3.12 27.96
C SER A 207 3.60 -3.43 26.49
N THR A 208 4.77 -4.01 26.21
CA THR A 208 5.11 -4.47 24.85
C THR A 208 4.09 -5.49 24.33
N GLU A 209 3.60 -6.39 25.19
CA GLU A 209 2.60 -7.40 24.81
C GLU A 209 1.21 -6.80 24.54
N GLU A 210 0.78 -5.81 25.34
CA GLU A 210 -0.45 -5.05 25.09
C GLU A 210 -0.40 -4.36 23.72
N LEU A 211 0.77 -3.84 23.33
CA LEU A 211 1.00 -3.24 22.02
C LEU A 211 0.96 -4.25 20.88
N GLY A 212 1.60 -5.41 21.04
CA GLY A 212 1.54 -6.49 20.05
C GLY A 212 0.10 -6.90 19.74
N LYS A 213 -0.70 -7.17 20.78
CA LYS A 213 -2.14 -7.50 20.66
C LYS A 213 -2.94 -6.36 20.02
N MET A 214 -2.66 -5.12 20.42
CA MET A 214 -3.33 -3.94 19.87
C MET A 214 -3.05 -3.75 18.38
N LEU A 215 -1.79 -3.93 17.95
CA LEU A 215 -1.38 -3.75 16.56
C LEU A 215 -1.84 -4.92 15.68
N ALA A 216 -1.93 -6.13 16.22
CA ALA A 216 -2.59 -7.25 15.53
C ALA A 216 -4.06 -6.93 15.22
N TYR A 217 -4.79 -6.41 16.22
CA TYR A 217 -6.21 -6.06 16.07
C TYR A 217 -6.44 -4.80 15.24
N LYS A 218 -5.60 -3.77 15.41
CA LYS A 218 -5.75 -2.46 14.74
C LYS A 218 -4.44 -1.97 14.09
N PRO A 219 -3.98 -2.64 13.02
CA PRO A 219 -2.74 -2.27 12.33
C PRO A 219 -2.79 -0.86 11.69
N GLN A 220 -3.98 -0.30 11.44
CA GLN A 220 -4.13 1.04 10.88
C GLN A 220 -3.63 2.15 11.81
N LEU A 221 -3.39 1.85 13.10
CA LEU A 221 -2.66 2.76 14.00
C LEU A 221 -1.30 3.16 13.41
N MET A 222 -0.59 2.21 12.77
CA MET A 222 0.69 2.49 12.13
C MET A 222 0.59 3.49 10.98
N ALA A 223 -0.60 3.72 10.42
CA ALA A 223 -0.82 4.71 9.37
C ALA A 223 -1.17 6.11 9.90
N CYS A 224 -1.38 6.26 11.21
CA CYS A 224 -1.74 7.53 11.81
C CYS A 224 -0.48 8.37 12.09
N SER A 225 -0.54 9.67 11.83
CA SER A 225 0.53 10.61 12.14
C SER A 225 0.53 10.96 13.63
N ILE A 226 1.70 10.92 14.27
CA ILE A 226 1.83 11.33 15.67
C ILE A 226 1.46 12.81 15.82
N GLU A 227 2.00 13.68 14.95
CA GLU A 227 1.83 15.13 15.02
C GLU A 227 0.43 15.59 14.60
N GLU A 228 -0.12 15.01 13.54
CA GLU A 228 -1.38 15.50 12.96
C GLU A 228 -2.61 14.77 13.54
N ARG A 229 -2.43 13.55 14.05
CA ARG A 229 -3.54 12.73 14.56
C ARG A 229 -3.51 12.55 16.06
N TRP A 230 -2.43 12.01 16.60
CA TRP A 230 -2.41 11.58 18.00
C TRP A 230 -2.22 12.73 18.99
N LYS A 231 -1.26 13.62 18.77
CA LYS A 231 -1.02 14.76 19.67
C LYS A 231 -2.25 15.69 19.81
N PRO A 232 -2.96 16.09 18.74
CA PRO A 232 -4.17 16.90 18.86
C PRO A 232 -5.27 16.17 19.63
N LEU A 233 -5.47 14.87 19.35
CA LEU A 233 -6.43 14.04 20.08
C LEU A 233 -6.09 13.97 21.57
N VAL A 234 -4.84 13.67 21.91
CA VAL A 234 -4.38 13.57 23.31
C VAL A 234 -4.58 14.90 24.04
N LYS A 235 -4.21 16.03 23.41
CA LYS A 235 -4.48 17.36 23.96
C LYS A 235 -5.97 17.54 24.22
N TYR A 236 -6.84 17.20 23.27
CA TYR A 236 -8.28 17.30 23.44
C TYR A 236 -8.82 16.42 24.58
N LEU A 237 -8.36 15.17 24.69
CA LEU A 237 -8.78 14.26 25.76
C LEU A 237 -8.34 14.79 27.15
N TYR A 238 -7.18 15.43 27.26
CA TYR A 238 -6.78 16.12 28.49
C TYR A 238 -7.71 17.28 28.85
N HIS A 239 -8.19 18.06 27.86
CA HIS A 239 -9.18 19.13 28.12
C HIS A 239 -10.54 18.58 28.60
N LEU A 240 -10.83 17.30 28.31
CA LEU A 240 -11.99 16.59 28.83
C LEU A 240 -11.72 15.92 30.19
N ASN A 241 -10.64 16.29 30.88
CA ASN A 241 -10.20 15.72 32.16
C ASN A 241 -9.93 14.19 32.11
N ILE A 242 -9.56 13.65 30.95
CA ILE A 242 -9.17 12.25 30.82
C ILE A 242 -7.70 12.12 31.19
N SER A 243 -7.41 11.30 32.21
CA SER A 243 -6.04 11.01 32.63
C SER A 243 -5.32 10.10 31.64
N ARG A 244 -4.00 9.99 31.79
CA ARG A 244 -3.16 9.02 31.06
C ARG A 244 -3.70 7.59 31.17
N ASP A 245 -4.09 7.14 32.35
CA ASP A 245 -4.65 5.80 32.55
C ASP A 245 -6.02 5.63 31.87
N GLY A 246 -6.82 6.71 31.84
CA GLY A 246 -8.05 6.75 31.06
C GLY A 246 -7.80 6.57 29.56
N MET A 247 -6.77 7.23 29.03
CA MET A 247 -6.34 7.07 27.63
C MET A 247 -5.78 5.67 27.36
N LYS A 248 -4.97 5.11 28.27
CA LYS A 248 -4.52 3.72 28.20
C LYS A 248 -5.72 2.77 28.09
N ARG A 249 -6.73 2.93 28.96
CA ARG A 249 -7.96 2.12 28.90
C ARG A 249 -8.67 2.27 27.56
N MET A 250 -8.81 3.50 27.05
CA MET A 250 -9.44 3.74 25.76
C MET A 250 -8.68 3.06 24.62
N LEU A 251 -7.34 3.11 24.62
CA LEU A 251 -6.49 2.44 23.65
C LEU A 251 -6.65 0.92 23.70
N VAL A 252 -6.66 0.31 24.88
CA VAL A 252 -6.83 -1.14 25.04
C VAL A 252 -8.22 -1.60 24.63
N VAL A 253 -9.27 -0.87 25.03
CA VAL A 253 -10.67 -1.26 24.80
C VAL A 253 -11.13 -0.95 23.38
N GLN A 254 -10.71 0.18 22.81
CA GLN A 254 -11.12 0.60 21.47
C GLN A 254 -10.01 1.43 20.78
N PRO A 255 -8.95 0.77 20.27
CA PRO A 255 -7.82 1.46 19.62
C PRO A 255 -8.24 2.26 18.39
N THR A 256 -9.36 1.88 17.75
CA THR A 256 -9.93 2.60 16.59
C THR A 256 -10.13 4.09 16.84
N ILE A 257 -10.37 4.53 18.09
CA ILE A 257 -10.55 5.95 18.43
C ILE A 257 -9.34 6.78 18.00
N PHE A 258 -8.13 6.24 18.15
CA PHE A 258 -6.88 6.91 17.75
C PHE A 258 -6.66 6.94 16.23
N CYS A 259 -7.55 6.32 15.46
CA CYS A 259 -7.61 6.41 14.01
C CYS A 259 -8.76 7.31 13.51
N LEU A 260 -9.59 7.87 14.40
CA LEU A 260 -10.71 8.74 14.02
C LEU A 260 -10.24 10.19 13.88
N ASP A 261 -10.92 10.95 13.03
CA ASP A 261 -10.65 12.37 12.89
C ASP A 261 -11.22 13.14 14.10
N LEU A 262 -10.40 14.02 14.68
CA LEU A 262 -10.79 14.76 15.89
C LEU A 262 -11.98 15.69 15.61
N GLU A 263 -11.85 16.55 14.61
CA GLU A 263 -12.79 17.65 14.36
C GLU A 263 -14.10 17.18 13.76
N THR A 264 -14.05 16.22 12.83
CA THR A 264 -15.23 15.78 12.06
C THR A 264 -15.94 14.58 12.68
N VAL A 265 -15.27 13.81 13.56
CA VAL A 265 -15.83 12.56 14.10
C VAL A 265 -15.92 12.55 15.62
N ILE A 266 -14.92 12.99 16.36
CA ILE A 266 -14.89 12.92 17.83
C ILE A 266 -15.60 14.14 18.45
N ALA A 267 -15.19 15.36 18.10
CA ALA A 267 -15.73 16.59 18.68
C ALA A 267 -17.25 16.73 18.50
N PRO A 268 -17.87 16.37 17.35
CA PRO A 268 -19.33 16.44 17.20
C PRO A 268 -20.08 15.47 18.13
N LYS A 269 -19.49 14.30 18.45
CA LYS A 269 -20.08 13.37 19.40
C LYS A 269 -19.97 13.86 20.84
N VAL A 270 -18.85 14.48 21.18
CA VAL A 270 -18.67 15.11 22.49
C VAL A 270 -19.66 16.26 22.68
N ARG A 271 -19.81 17.13 21.68
CA ARG A 271 -20.83 18.19 21.68
C ARG A 271 -22.23 17.61 21.84
N PHE A 272 -22.56 16.56 21.09
CA PHE A 272 -23.84 15.89 21.25
C PHE A 272 -24.08 15.38 22.68
N LEU A 273 -23.08 14.78 23.34
CA LEU A 273 -23.20 14.38 24.75
C LEU A 273 -23.49 15.58 25.67
N GLN A 274 -22.86 16.73 25.41
CA GLN A 274 -23.11 17.97 26.14
C GLN A 274 -24.52 18.50 25.88
N ASP A 275 -24.97 18.48 24.62
CA ASP A 275 -26.30 18.95 24.20
C ASP A 275 -27.44 18.16 24.84
N ILE A 276 -27.25 16.86 25.08
CA ILE A 276 -28.21 16.00 25.79
C ILE A 276 -28.11 16.09 27.32
N GLY A 277 -27.27 17.00 27.84
CA GLY A 277 -27.18 17.32 29.27
C GLY A 277 -26.06 16.61 30.05
N VAL A 278 -25.12 15.93 29.39
CA VAL A 278 -23.92 15.40 30.08
C VAL A 278 -23.05 16.58 30.51
N ARG A 279 -22.87 16.75 31.82
CA ARG A 279 -22.03 17.83 32.39
C ARG A 279 -20.59 17.76 31.84
N ASN A 280 -19.99 18.92 31.57
CA ASN A 280 -18.64 19.02 30.99
C ASN A 280 -17.57 18.27 31.79
N ASP A 281 -17.67 18.30 33.13
CA ASP A 281 -16.76 17.60 34.04
C ASP A 281 -16.96 16.06 34.02
N ALA A 282 -18.12 15.58 33.57
CA ALA A 282 -18.47 14.17 33.50
C ALA A 282 -18.22 13.52 32.13
N VAL A 283 -18.12 14.30 31.05
CA VAL A 283 -17.92 13.80 29.68
C VAL A 283 -16.72 12.86 29.61
N GLY A 284 -15.56 13.26 30.14
CA GLY A 284 -14.35 12.42 30.10
C GLY A 284 -14.58 11.04 30.75
N ASN A 285 -15.28 11.00 31.88
CA ASN A 285 -15.59 9.75 32.57
C ASN A 285 -16.53 8.85 31.74
N VAL A 286 -17.51 9.43 31.05
CA VAL A 286 -18.38 8.69 30.12
C VAL A 286 -17.55 8.05 29.00
N LEU A 287 -16.67 8.83 28.38
CA LEU A 287 -15.81 8.35 27.29
C LEU A 287 -14.83 7.26 27.77
N VAL A 288 -14.26 7.40 28.95
CA VAL A 288 -13.35 6.39 29.52
C VAL A 288 -14.10 5.12 29.88
N LYS A 289 -15.30 5.20 30.47
CA LYS A 289 -16.10 4.02 30.85
C LYS A 289 -16.64 3.27 29.64
N PHE A 290 -17.11 4.00 28.62
CA PHE A 290 -17.65 3.43 27.39
C PHE A 290 -17.01 4.03 26.12
N PRO A 291 -15.73 3.72 25.83
CA PRO A 291 -15.03 4.24 24.65
C PRO A 291 -15.73 3.96 23.30
N PRO A 292 -16.38 2.80 23.06
CA PRO A 292 -17.08 2.53 21.81
C PRO A 292 -18.14 3.56 21.40
N VAL A 293 -18.63 4.41 22.31
CA VAL A 293 -19.54 5.52 21.95
C VAL A 293 -18.95 6.40 20.84
N LEU A 294 -17.63 6.56 20.80
CA LEU A 294 -16.95 7.39 19.79
C LEU A 294 -16.85 6.73 18.42
N THR A 295 -17.04 5.41 18.31
CA THR A 295 -17.00 4.68 17.03
C THR A 295 -18.38 4.48 16.41
N TYR A 296 -19.45 4.74 17.16
CA TYR A 296 -20.81 4.64 16.65
C TYR A 296 -21.19 5.81 15.73
N SER A 297 -22.11 5.56 14.78
CA SER A 297 -22.65 6.63 13.96
C SER A 297 -23.48 7.58 14.82
N LEU A 298 -23.13 8.87 14.80
CA LEU A 298 -23.87 9.90 15.54
C LEU A 298 -25.35 9.92 15.14
N TYR A 299 -25.62 9.96 13.82
CA TYR A 299 -26.98 10.10 13.31
C TYR A 299 -27.77 8.79 13.29
N ARG A 300 -27.12 7.66 12.98
CA ARG A 300 -27.84 6.37 12.82
C ARG A 300 -27.97 5.60 14.13
N LYS A 301 -27.11 5.85 15.12
CA LYS A 301 -27.02 5.01 16.32
C LYS A 301 -27.10 5.78 17.63
N LEU A 302 -26.49 6.98 17.74
CA LEU A 302 -26.52 7.73 19.00
C LEU A 302 -27.76 8.61 19.13
N ARG A 303 -28.09 9.43 18.13
CA ARG A 303 -29.28 10.30 18.17
C ARG A 303 -30.62 9.57 18.32
N PRO A 304 -30.86 8.41 17.68
CA PRO A 304 -32.17 7.76 17.78
C PRO A 304 -32.47 7.07 19.13
N VAL A 305 -31.47 6.90 20.00
CA VAL A 305 -31.59 6.11 21.25
C VAL A 305 -31.54 6.97 22.52
N VAL A 306 -31.50 8.29 22.36
CA VAL A 306 -31.50 9.29 23.44
C VAL A 306 -32.69 10.20 23.21
#